data_AF-A0A2A9HJ87-F1
#
_entry.id   AF-A0A2A9HJ87-F1
#
_cell.length_a   1.000
_cell.length_b   1.000
_cell.length_c   1.000
_cell.angle_alpha   90.00
_cell.angle_beta   90.00
_cell.angle_gamma   90.00
#
_symmetry.space_group_name_H-M   'P 1'
#
loop_
_entity.id
_entity.type
_entity.pdbx_description
1 polymer ?
#
loop_
_entity_poly.entity_id
_entity_poly.type
_entity_poly.pdbx_seq_one_letter_code
_entity_poly.pdbx_strand_id
1 'polypeptide(L)'
;MKIWEVHASLGHGPIRTTPDGDADVGGLLLSEKAYLLVMRALRPQELTALVATEGPAGAAERLIAQFAAFDGDSTGRALALGRTRLGEPILRRNDEVPLAEAGRWSP
;
A
#
# COMPACT_ATOMS: atom_id res chain seq x y z
N MET A 1 0.78 -16.34 -9.88
CA MET A 1 1.92 -15.44 -9.63
C MET A 1 1.40 -14.03 -9.57
N LYS A 2 1.62 -13.34 -8.45
CA LYS A 2 1.26 -11.94 -8.22
C LYS A 2 2.26 -11.02 -8.92
N ILE A 3 1.85 -9.80 -9.26
CA ILE A 3 2.70 -8.88 -10.03
C ILE A 3 3.99 -8.49 -9.29
N TRP A 4 3.92 -8.33 -7.96
CA TRP A 4 5.10 -7.99 -7.16
C TRP A 4 6.10 -9.15 -7.06
N GLU A 5 5.68 -10.40 -7.21
CA GLU A 5 6.59 -11.55 -7.27
C GLU A 5 7.45 -11.51 -8.54
N VAL A 6 6.91 -10.96 -9.63
CA VAL A 6 7.69 -10.66 -10.85
C VAL A 6 8.67 -9.51 -10.60
N HIS A 7 8.23 -8.44 -9.93
CA HIS A 7 9.13 -7.33 -9.61
C HIS A 7 10.27 -7.73 -8.67
N ALA A 8 9.99 -8.63 -7.71
CA ALA A 8 10.97 -9.22 -6.83
C ALA A 8 12.01 -10.05 -7.61
N SER A 9 11.57 -10.90 -8.57
CA SER A 9 12.48 -11.72 -9.38
C SER A 9 13.36 -10.91 -10.33
N LEU A 10 12.93 -9.70 -10.69
CA LEU A 10 13.71 -8.72 -11.46
C LEU A 10 14.67 -7.87 -10.61
N GLY A 11 14.80 -8.16 -9.31
CA GLY A 11 15.78 -7.52 -8.43
C GLY A 11 15.43 -6.11 -8.00
N HIS A 12 14.15 -5.73 -7.99
CA HIS A 12 13.71 -4.39 -7.61
C HIS A 12 13.61 -4.17 -6.09
N GLY A 13 14.62 -4.63 -5.32
CA GLY A 13 14.66 -4.46 -3.87
C GLY A 13 13.94 -5.54 -3.06
N PRO A 14 13.75 -5.33 -1.74
CA PRO A 14 13.24 -6.34 -0.81
C PRO A 14 11.71 -6.45 -0.87
N ILE A 15 11.20 -6.91 -2.00
CA ILE A 15 9.77 -7.17 -2.22
C ILE A 15 9.48 -8.64 -1.90
N ARG A 16 8.51 -8.90 -1.03
CA ARG A 16 8.13 -10.25 -0.56
C ARG A 16 6.61 -10.40 -0.53
N THR A 17 6.14 -11.65 -0.52
CA THR A 17 4.74 -11.97 -0.25
C THR A 17 4.60 -12.35 1.23
N THR A 18 3.68 -11.71 1.95
CA THR A 18 3.39 -12.06 3.36
C THR A 18 2.60 -13.38 3.47
N PRO A 19 2.50 -13.99 4.66
CA PRO A 19 1.63 -15.15 4.87
C PRO A 19 0.15 -14.90 4.53
N ASP A 20 -0.31 -13.66 4.65
CA ASP A 20 -1.67 -13.23 4.30
C ASP A 20 -1.87 -13.01 2.78
N GLY A 21 -0.79 -13.12 1.99
CA GLY A 21 -0.82 -12.94 0.54
C GLY A 21 -0.72 -11.47 0.09
N ASP A 22 -0.30 -10.58 0.99
CA ASP A 22 -0.08 -9.16 0.71
C ASP A 22 1.37 -8.91 0.25
N ALA A 23 1.62 -7.74 -0.33
CA ALA A 23 2.96 -7.33 -0.69
C ALA A 23 3.64 -6.70 0.53
N ASP A 24 4.83 -7.19 0.89
CA ASP A 24 5.76 -6.55 1.83
C ASP A 24 6.90 -5.92 1.02
N VAL A 25 6.97 -4.59 1.06
CA VAL A 25 8.04 -3.82 0.43
C VAL A 25 8.86 -3.18 1.54
N GLY A 26 9.92 -3.87 1.99
CA GLY A 26 10.81 -3.35 3.03
C GLY A 26 10.11 -2.97 4.35
N GLY A 27 9.03 -3.68 4.72
CA GLY A 27 8.21 -3.41 5.90
C GLY A 27 6.94 -2.60 5.62
N LEU A 28 6.81 -2.00 4.43
CA LEU A 28 5.54 -1.39 4.00
C LEU A 28 4.63 -2.48 3.45
N LEU A 29 3.51 -2.72 4.12
CA LEU A 29 2.51 -3.68 3.66
C LEU A 29 1.51 -3.03 2.71
N LEU A 30 1.21 -3.68 1.59
CA LEU A 30 0.19 -3.25 0.64
C LEU A 30 -0.71 -4.43 0.23
N SER A 31 -2.01 -4.20 0.18
CA SER A 31 -2.93 -5.11 -0.50
C SER A 31 -2.58 -5.19 -1.99
N GLU A 32 -3.07 -6.23 -2.67
CA GLU A 32 -2.88 -6.35 -4.13
C GLU A 32 -3.40 -5.13 -4.89
N LYS A 33 -4.60 -4.65 -4.55
CA LYS A 33 -5.20 -3.50 -5.22
C LYS A 33 -4.46 -2.20 -4.92
N ALA A 34 -3.95 -2.02 -3.70
CA ALA A 34 -3.11 -0.89 -3.35
C ALA A 34 -1.79 -0.93 -4.12
N TYR A 35 -1.12 -2.08 -4.17
CA TYR A 35 0.12 -2.26 -4.93
C TYR A 35 -0.08 -1.91 -6.41
N LEU A 36 -1.13 -2.44 -7.04
CA LEU A 36 -1.46 -2.13 -8.43
C LEU A 36 -1.76 -0.65 -8.66
N LEU A 37 -2.41 0.03 -7.72
CA LEU A 37 -2.66 1.46 -7.81
C LEU A 37 -1.35 2.25 -7.71
N VAL A 38 -0.48 1.92 -6.75
CA VAL A 38 0.84 2.55 -6.62
C VAL A 38 1.68 2.35 -7.88
N MET A 39 1.68 1.16 -8.48
CA MET A 39 2.44 0.87 -9.70
C MET A 39 1.97 1.67 -10.94
N ARG A 40 0.80 2.32 -10.90
CA ARG A 40 0.36 3.25 -11.95
C ARG A 40 1.08 4.59 -11.88
N ALA A 41 1.59 4.96 -10.71
CA ALA A 41 2.25 6.23 -10.46
C ALA A 41 3.75 6.10 -10.23
N LEU A 42 4.21 4.95 -9.71
CA LEU A 42 5.61 4.69 -9.37
C LEU A 42 6.09 3.38 -9.99
N ARG A 43 7.37 3.34 -10.36
CA ARG A 43 8.08 2.12 -10.70
C ARG A 43 8.40 1.34 -9.42
N PRO A 44 8.60 0.01 -9.49
CA PRO A 44 8.92 -0.79 -8.30
C PRO A 44 10.16 -0.29 -7.55
N GLN A 45 11.20 0.13 -8.28
CA GLN A 45 12.45 0.60 -7.66
C GLN A 45 12.22 1.92 -6.91
N GLU A 46 11.39 2.82 -7.44
CA GLU A 46 11.04 4.08 -6.80
C GLU A 46 10.28 3.86 -5.50
N LEU A 47 9.35 2.89 -5.47
CA LEU A 47 8.68 2.49 -4.24
C LEU A 47 9.68 1.93 -3.20
N THR A 48 10.61 1.07 -3.61
CA THR A 48 11.62 0.55 -2.68
C THR A 48 12.57 1.61 -2.17
N ALA A 49 12.95 2.57 -3.03
CA ALA A 49 13.79 3.70 -2.64
C ALA A 49 13.06 4.64 -1.68
N LEU A 50 11.76 4.86 -1.90
CA LEU A 50 10.91 5.62 -1.00
C LEU A 50 10.87 4.98 0.39
N VAL A 51 10.57 3.68 0.48
CA VAL A 51 10.56 2.98 1.77
C VAL A 51 11.93 2.98 2.44
N ALA A 52 13.01 2.78 1.68
CA ALA A 52 14.36 2.81 2.23
C ALA A 52 14.75 4.19 2.78
N THR A 53 14.22 5.27 2.19
CA THR A 53 14.53 6.66 2.58
C THR A 53 13.68 7.15 3.75
N GLU A 54 12.37 6.90 3.70
CA GLU A 54 11.39 7.47 4.64
C GLU A 54 10.94 6.47 5.72
N GLY A 55 11.33 5.21 5.59
CA GLY A 55 10.80 4.11 6.38
C GLY A 55 9.37 3.74 5.99
N PRO A 56 8.85 2.59 6.49
CA PRO A 56 7.50 2.12 6.14
C PRO A 56 6.39 3.12 6.49
N ALA A 57 6.45 3.73 7.67
CA ALA A 57 5.42 4.66 8.14
C ALA A 57 5.41 5.97 7.33
N GLY A 58 6.58 6.58 7.11
CA GLY A 58 6.70 7.81 6.31
C GLY A 58 6.28 7.57 4.85
N ALA A 59 6.72 6.46 4.25
CA ALA A 59 6.28 6.08 2.91
C ALA A 59 4.76 5.88 2.82
N ALA A 60 4.14 5.30 3.85
CA ALA A 60 2.69 5.13 3.90
C ALA A 60 1.95 6.48 3.92
N GLU A 61 2.37 7.41 4.79
CA GLU A 61 1.79 8.76 4.87
C GLU A 61 1.94 9.51 3.54
N ARG A 62 3.12 9.47 2.93
CA ARG A 62 3.38 10.11 1.64
C ARG A 62 2.50 9.55 0.53
N LEU A 63 2.36 8.22 0.45
CA LEU A 63 1.52 7.58 -0.55
C LEU A 63 0.04 7.92 -0.32
N ILE A 64 -0.45 7.90 0.91
CA ILE A 64 -1.82 8.32 1.23
C ILE A 64 -2.05 9.76 0.76
N ALA A 65 -1.15 10.68 1.09
CA ALA A 65 -1.24 12.08 0.67
C ALA A 65 -1.21 12.23 -0.87
N GLN A 66 -0.34 11.48 -1.57
CA GLN A 66 -0.24 11.50 -3.03
C GLN A 66 -1.54 11.06 -3.71
N PHE A 67 -2.25 10.08 -3.13
CA PHE A 67 -3.49 9.56 -3.67
C PHE A 67 -4.76 10.20 -3.08
N ALA A 68 -4.62 11.17 -2.17
CA ALA A 68 -5.74 11.90 -1.56
C ALA A 68 -6.49 12.82 -2.54
N ALA A 69 -5.84 13.30 -3.62
CA ALA A 69 -6.50 14.15 -4.62
C ALA A 69 -7.59 13.41 -5.45
N PHE A 70 -7.68 12.09 -5.32
CA PHE A 70 -8.75 11.29 -5.90
C PHE A 70 -9.90 11.04 -4.93
N ASP A 71 -9.83 11.64 -3.73
CA ASP A 71 -10.84 11.54 -2.71
C ASP A 71 -12.04 12.41 -3.09
N GLY A 72 -13.22 11.81 -3.06
CA GLY A 72 -14.46 12.36 -3.60
C GLY A 72 -15.52 11.29 -3.77
N ASP A 73 -15.09 10.08 -4.17
CA ASP A 73 -15.94 8.89 -4.28
C ASP A 73 -15.14 7.61 -3.96
N SER A 74 -15.80 6.58 -3.43
CA SER A 74 -15.25 5.24 -3.15
C SER A 74 -14.96 4.43 -4.43
N THR A 75 -14.28 5.06 -5.41
CA THR A 75 -14.05 4.57 -6.77
C THR A 75 -12.79 3.72 -6.93
N GLY A 76 -12.09 3.40 -5.83
CA GLY A 76 -10.85 2.63 -5.88
C GLY A 76 -9.67 3.43 -6.45
N ARG A 77 -9.61 4.75 -6.18
CA ARG A 77 -8.56 5.65 -6.69
C ARG A 77 -7.72 6.30 -5.59
N ALA A 78 -8.15 6.16 -4.34
CA ALA A 78 -7.41 6.62 -3.18
C ALA A 78 -6.81 5.44 -2.41
N LEU A 79 -5.79 5.73 -1.60
CA LEU A 79 -5.22 4.81 -0.62
C LEU A 79 -5.73 5.17 0.77
N ALA A 80 -5.93 4.14 1.58
CA ALA A 80 -6.34 4.28 2.97
C ALA A 80 -5.50 3.34 3.84
N LEU A 81 -5.29 3.75 5.09
CA LEU A 81 -4.67 2.91 6.09
C LEU A 81 -5.70 1.89 6.62
N GLY A 82 -5.32 0.63 6.66
CA GLY A 82 -6.09 -0.44 7.28
C GLY A 82 -5.22 -1.31 8.17
N ARG A 83 -5.73 -2.49 8.52
CA ARG A 83 -5.00 -3.50 9.29
C ARG A 83 -4.96 -4.85 8.57
N THR A 84 -3.87 -5.60 8.74
CA THR A 84 -3.78 -7.02 8.36
C THR A 84 -4.61 -7.87 9.33
N ARG A 85 -4.69 -9.18 9.09
CA ARG A 85 -5.36 -10.10 10.04
C ARG A 85 -4.65 -10.16 11.39
N LEU A 86 -3.33 -9.96 11.39
CA LEU A 86 -2.49 -9.93 12.59
C LEU A 86 -2.43 -8.54 13.25
N GLY A 87 -3.12 -7.54 12.68
CA GLY A 87 -3.25 -6.21 13.26
C GLY A 87 -2.15 -5.21 12.85
N GLU A 88 -1.28 -5.58 11.92
CA GLU A 88 -0.22 -4.72 11.39
C GLU A 88 -0.80 -3.64 10.46
N PRO A 89 -0.20 -2.44 10.41
CA PRO A 89 -0.62 -1.41 9.48
C PRO A 89 -0.37 -1.85 8.03
N ILE A 90 -1.37 -1.63 7.17
CA ILE A 90 -1.31 -1.98 5.74
C ILE A 90 -1.99 -0.88 4.90
N LEU A 91 -1.41 -0.58 3.74
CA LEU A 91 -2.08 0.24 2.74
C LEU A 91 -3.09 -0.59 1.96
N ARG A 92 -4.32 -0.09 1.91
CA ARG A 92 -5.42 -0.64 1.12
C ARG A 92 -5.91 0.41 0.14
N ARG A 93 -6.54 -0.04 -0.93
CA ARG A 93 -7.33 0.83 -1.79
C ARG A 93 -8.62 1.19 -1.08
N ASN A 94 -9.12 2.40 -1.26
CA ASN A 94 -10.26 2.91 -0.47
C ASN A 94 -11.55 2.08 -0.60
N ASP A 95 -11.74 1.32 -1.69
CA ASP A 95 -12.87 0.38 -1.86
C ASP A 95 -12.71 -0.95 -1.10
N GLU A 96 -11.53 -1.21 -0.52
CA GLU A 96 -11.26 -2.42 0.28
C GLU A 96 -11.49 -2.19 1.78
N VAL A 97 -11.60 -0.93 2.21
CA VAL A 97 -11.85 -0.59 3.61
C VAL A 97 -13.37 -0.60 3.84
N PRO A 98 -13.87 -1.40 4.79
CA PRO A 98 -15.29 -1.36 5.13
C PRO A 98 -15.72 0.06 5.52
N LEU A 99 -16.83 0.55 4.96
CA LEU A 99 -17.40 1.88 5.28
C LEU A 99 -17.57 2.13 6.79
N ALA A 100 -17.71 1.07 7.60
CA ALA A 100 -17.84 1.15 9.06
C ALA A 100 -16.54 1.57 9.79
N GLU A 101 -15.37 1.44 9.16
CA GLU A 101 -14.07 1.85 9.74
C GLU A 101 -13.64 3.25 9.29
N ALA A 102 -14.17 3.74 8.16
CA ALA A 102 -13.89 5.09 7.64
C ALA A 102 -14.46 6.22 8.52
N GLY A 103 -15.36 5.90 9.47
CA GLY A 103 -16.05 6.87 10.33
C GLY A 103 -15.56 6.96 11.79
N ARG A 104 -14.51 6.23 12.18
CA ARG A 104 -13.98 6.29 13.56
C ARG A 104 -12.63 6.98 13.62
N TRP A 105 -12.62 8.26 13.28
CA TRP A 105 -11.65 9.19 13.86
C TRP A 105 -12.30 9.75 15.12
N SER A 106 -12.09 9.08 16.26
CA SER A 106 -12.37 9.70 17.56
C SER A 106 -11.30 10.76 17.82
N PRO A 107 -11.68 11.91 18.42
CA PRO A 107 -10.80 13.06 18.68
C PRO A 107 -9.63 12.76 19.61
#